data_AF-A0A6B3CQS6-F1
#
_entry.id   AF-A0A6B3CQS6-F1
#
_cell.length_a   1.000
_cell.length_b   1.000
_cell.length_c   1.000
_cell.angle_alpha   90.00
_cell.angle_beta   90.00
_cell.angle_gamma   90.00
#
_symmetry.space_group_name_H-M   'P 1'
#
loop_
_entity.id
_entity.type
_entity.pdbx_description
1 polymer ?
#
loop_
_entity_poly.entity_id
_entity_poly.type
_entity_poly.pdbx_seq_one_letter_code
_entity_poly.pdbx_strand_id
1 'polypeptide(L)' 'MSQDNHDPAPVTIIVNARPHTWQAKEITFEQVIELAYPGQPPNDQDTYTVRYSRGHDGHGTGSLTAGHSVHVRKGMV' A
#
# COMPACT_ATOMS: atom_id res chain seq x y z
N MET A 1 -5.15 31.00 7.29
CA MET A 1 -4.64 29.88 6.48
C MET A 1 -4.65 28.65 7.37
N SER A 2 -5.83 28.06 7.58
CA SER A 2 -5.95 26.85 8.40
C SER A 2 -6.17 25.73 7.41
N GLN A 3 -5.09 25.09 6.97
CA GLN A 3 -5.21 23.79 6.33
C GLN A 3 -5.75 22.85 7.40
N ASP A 4 -7.05 22.65 7.31
CA ASP A 4 -7.81 21.56 7.85
C ASP A 4 -7.01 20.25 7.70
N ASN A 5 -6.30 19.90 8.77
CA ASN A 5 -5.55 18.66 8.95
C ASN A 5 -6.56 17.50 9.01
N HIS A 6 -7.19 17.17 7.89
CA HIS A 6 -7.71 15.84 7.68
C HIS A 6 -6.52 14.92 7.38
N ASP A 7 -5.65 14.73 8.37
CA ASP A 7 -4.72 13.61 8.37
C ASP A 7 -5.58 12.35 8.15
N PRO A 8 -5.35 11.58 7.08
CA PRO A 8 -6.10 10.35 6.89
C PRO A 8 -5.90 9.47 8.12
N ALA A 9 -7.00 9.01 8.71
CA ALA A 9 -6.91 8.14 9.88
C ALA A 9 -5.97 6.97 9.54
N PRO A 10 -4.95 6.70 10.38
CA PRO A 10 -3.97 5.67 10.08
C PRO A 10 -4.69 4.33 9.90
N VAL A 11 -4.51 3.73 8.72
CA VAL A 11 -5.08 2.42 8.41
C VAL A 11 -4.02 1.35 8.59
N THR A 12 -4.44 0.18 9.05
CA THR A 12 -3.58 -1.01 9.08
C THR A 12 -3.72 -1.74 7.76
N ILE A 13 -2.62 -1.87 7.03
CA ILE A 13 -2.46 -2.71 5.86
C ILE A 13 -1.58 -3.90 6.23
N ILE A 14 -1.75 -5.04 5.58
CA ILE A 14 -0.89 -6.20 5.78
C ILE A 14 -0.04 -6.36 4.51
N VAL A 15 1.28 -6.34 4.65
CA VAL A 15 2.24 -6.50 3.55
C VAL A 15 3.10 -7.73 3.88
N ASN A 16 3.18 -8.71 2.98
CA ASN A 16 3.92 -9.97 3.24
C ASN A 16 3.56 -10.63 4.59
N ALA A 17 2.26 -10.70 4.91
CA ALA A 17 1.74 -11.21 6.18
C ALA A 17 2.18 -10.44 7.43
N ARG A 18 2.75 -9.24 7.28
CA ARG A 18 3.12 -8.34 8.39
C ARG A 18 2.19 -7.12 8.41
N PRO A 19 1.58 -6.77 9.56
CA PRO A 19 0.77 -5.57 9.66
C PRO A 19 1.66 -4.32 9.70
N HIS A 20 1.37 -3.35 8.85
CA HIS A 20 1.99 -2.03 8.79
C HIS A 20 0.93 -0.93 8.93
N THR A 21 1.29 0.14 9.64
CA THR A 21 0.43 1.32 9.77
C THR A 21 0.74 2.28 8.65
N TRP A 22 -0.29 2.62 7.86
CA TRP A 22 -0.19 3.52 6.74
C TRP A 22 -1.04 4.77 6.97
N GLN A 23 -0.44 5.94 6.79
CA GLN A 23 -1.08 7.23 7.09
C GLN A 23 -1.68 7.91 5.86
N ALA A 24 -1.33 7.49 4.64
CA ALA A 24 -1.92 8.04 3.43
C ALA A 24 -3.17 7.24 3.00
N LYS A 25 -4.00 7.82 2.14
CA LYS A 25 -5.17 7.13 1.55
C LYS A 25 -4.81 6.23 0.38
N GLU A 26 -3.61 6.38 -0.15
CA GLU A 26 -3.09 5.63 -1.29
C GLU A 26 -1.69 5.11 -0.95
N ILE A 27 -1.35 3.97 -1.52
CA ILE A 27 0.00 3.40 -1.45
C ILE A 27 0.46 3.07 -2.87
N THR A 28 1.70 3.44 -3.19
CA THR A 28 2.32 3.09 -4.46
C THR A 28 3.04 1.75 -4.35
N PHE A 29 3.27 1.11 -5.50
CA PHE A 29 4.05 -0.12 -5.55
C PHE A 29 5.39 0.00 -4.81
N GLU A 30 6.13 1.08 -5.07
CA GLU A 30 7.44 1.34 -4.47
C GLU A 30 7.36 1.43 -2.94
N GLN A 31 6.32 2.08 -2.41
CA GLN A 31 6.09 2.16 -0.97
C GLN A 31 5.76 0.79 -0.37
N VAL A 32 5.00 -0.06 -1.06
CA VAL A 32 4.77 -1.44 -0.61
C VAL A 32 6.08 -2.22 -0.56
N ILE A 33 6.94 -2.06 -1.56
CA ILE A 33 8.25 -2.72 -1.57
C ILE A 33 9.13 -2.21 -0.44
N GLU A 34 9.17 -0.89 -0.19
CA GLU A 34 9.92 -0.31 0.92
C GLU A 34 9.45 -0.84 2.29
N LEU A 35 8.13 -1.05 2.46
CA LEU A 35 7.59 -1.67 3.67
C LEU A 35 7.96 -3.16 3.79
N ALA A 36 7.99 -3.89 2.68
CA ALA A 36 8.35 -5.30 2.65
C ALA A 36 9.86 -5.55 2.81
N TYR A 37 10.68 -4.68 2.23
CA TYR A 37 12.13 -4.78 2.13
C TYR A 37 12.79 -3.41 2.41
N PRO A 38 12.76 -2.93 3.66
CA PRO A 38 13.35 -1.64 4.01
C PRO A 38 14.85 -1.66 3.74
N GLY A 39 15.33 -0.70 2.94
CA GLY A 39 16.75 -0.57 2.59
C GLY A 39 17.20 -1.33 1.36
N GLN A 40 16.28 -2.01 0.65
CA GLN A 40 16.57 -2.62 -0.65
C GLN A 40 15.68 -1.96 -1.71
N PRO A 41 16.24 -1.16 -2.63
CA PRO A 41 15.45 -0.60 -3.71
C PRO A 41 14.92 -1.74 -4.60
N PRO A 42 13.69 -1.64 -5.12
CA PRO A 42 13.22 -2.55 -6.15
C PRO A 42 14.19 -2.45 -7.34
N ASN A 43 14.94 -3.52 -7.61
CA ASN A 43 15.71 -3.59 -8.84
C ASN A 43 14.72 -3.81 -9.99
N ASP A 44 14.94 -3.17 -11.14
CA ASP A 44 14.10 -3.34 -12.33
C ASP A 44 14.03 -4.81 -12.82
N GLN A 45 14.97 -5.64 -12.36
CA GLN A 45 15.03 -7.09 -12.63
C GLN A 45 14.15 -7.94 -11.70
N ASP A 46 13.71 -7.40 -10.56
CA ASP A 46 12.88 -8.13 -9.60
C ASP A 46 11.40 -7.90 -9.89
N THR A 47 10.74 -8.92 -10.44
CA THR A 47 9.30 -8.91 -10.68
C THR A 47 8.55 -9.06 -9.36
N TYR A 48 8.27 -7.95 -8.66
CA TYR A 48 7.37 -8.00 -7.50
C TYR A 48 5.91 -8.00 -7.98
N THR A 49 5.13 -8.95 -7.51
CA THR A 49 3.67 -8.96 -7.69
C THR A 49 3.03 -8.61 -6.38
N VAL A 50 2.63 -7.35 -6.20
CA VAL A 50 1.88 -6.93 -5.02
C VAL A 50 0.41 -7.28 -5.27
N ARG A 51 -0.07 -8.34 -4.66
CA ARG A 51 -1.48 -8.70 -4.72
C ARG A 51 -2.17 -8.15 -3.50
N TYR A 52 -3.19 -7.34 -3.70
CA TYR A 52 -4.05 -6.86 -2.63
C TYR A 52 -5.41 -7.55 -2.69
N SER A 53 -5.97 -7.79 -1.53
CA SER A 53 -7.25 -8.42 -1.26
C SER A 53 -8.05 -7.45 -0.41
N ARG A 54 -9.34 -7.27 -0.73
CA ARG A 54 -10.22 -6.22 -0.15
C ARG A 54 -9.87 -4.80 -0.62
N GLY A 55 -9.59 -4.64 -1.92
CA GLY A 55 -9.54 -3.32 -2.58
C GLY A 55 -10.92 -2.66 -2.71
N HIS A 56 -10.95 -1.39 -3.15
CA HIS A 56 -12.06 -0.40 -3.31
C HIS A 56 -13.49 -0.81 -2.85
N ASP A 57 -14.03 -1.95 -3.31
CA ASP A 57 -15.38 -2.46 -3.04
C ASP A 57 -15.50 -3.58 -2.00
N GLY A 58 -14.43 -3.89 -1.25
CA GLY A 58 -14.45 -4.93 -0.20
C GLY A 58 -14.45 -6.38 -0.70
N HIS A 59 -14.65 -6.58 -2.01
CA HIS A 59 -14.66 -7.89 -2.69
C HIS A 59 -13.62 -7.99 -3.83
N GLY A 60 -12.78 -6.96 -4.02
CA GLY A 60 -11.77 -6.95 -5.08
C GLY A 60 -10.45 -7.55 -4.64
N THR A 61 -9.96 -8.56 -5.36
CA THR A 61 -8.53 -8.89 -5.44
C THR A 61 -7.94 -8.27 -6.70
N GLY A 62 -6.82 -7.58 -6.56
CA GLY A 62 -6.12 -6.99 -7.70
C GLY A 62 -4.61 -7.09 -7.52
N SER A 63 -3.88 -6.72 -8.58
CA SER A 63 -2.43 -6.66 -8.57
C SER A 63 -2.01 -5.20 -8.75
N LEU A 64 -1.09 -4.74 -7.91
CA LEU A 64 -0.44 -3.45 -8.00
C LEU A 64 0.91 -3.66 -8.68
N THR A 65 1.11 -2.95 -9.80
CA THR A 65 2.31 -2.99 -10.63
C THR A 65 3.15 -1.73 -10.45
N ALA A 66 4.44 -1.79 -10.82
CA ALA A 66 5.33 -0.63 -10.79
C ALA A 66 4.73 0.55 -11.58
N GLY A 67 4.82 1.76 -11.00
CA GLY A 67 4.21 2.98 -11.56
C GLY A 67 2.72 3.15 -11.28
N HIS A 68 2.07 2.18 -10.62
CA HIS A 68 0.66 2.29 -10.20
C HIS A 68 0.53 2.50 -8.69
N SER A 69 -0.61 3.07 -8.29
CA SER A 69 -1.03 3.26 -6.90
C SER A 69 -2.40 2.62 -6.66
N VAL A 70 -2.68 2.25 -5.42
CA VAL A 70 -3.99 1.76 -4.99
C VAL A 70 -4.45 2.49 -3.73
N HIS A 71 -5.75 2.75 -3.64
CA HIS A 71 -6.35 3.31 -2.45
C HIS A 71 -6.38 2.29 -1.31
N VAL A 72 -5.70 2.61 -0.21
CA VAL A 72 -5.68 1.78 1.00
C VAL A 72 -6.96 1.95 1.80
N ARG A 73 -7.43 0.85 2.40
CA ARG A 73 -8.50 0.85 3.39
C ARG A 73 -8.13 -0.06 4.55
N LYS A 74 -8.78 0.18 5.69
CA LYS A 74 -8.61 -0.64 6.89
C LYS A 74 -8.88 -2.12 6.58
N GLY A 75 -7.86 -2.96 6.78
CA GLY A 75 -7.95 -4.41 6.60
C GLY A 75 -7.69 -4.91 5.17
N MET A 76 -6.97 -4.12 4.36
CA MET A 76 -6.34 -4.55 3.11
C MET A 76 -5.18 -5.53 3.40
N VAL A 77 -5.06 -6.59 2.58
CA VAL A 77 -4.05 -7.67 2.71
C VAL A 77 -3.39 -7.97 1.37
#